data_AF-A0A8D8UTT8-F1
#
_entry.id   AF-A0A8D8UTT8-F1
#
_cell.length_a   1.000
_cell.length_b   1.000
_cell.length_c   1.000
_cell.angle_alpha   90.00
_cell.angle_beta   90.00
_cell.angle_gamma   90.00
#
_symmetry.space_group_name_H-M   'P 1'
#
loop_
_entity.id
_entity.type
_entity.pdbx_description
1 polymer ?
#
loop_
_entity_poly.entity_id
_entity_poly.type
_entity_poly.pdbx_seq_one_letter_code
_entity_poly.pdbx_strand_id
1 'polypeptide(L)'
;MYALVGHWIPSNERSRFMSSFQGFSFGIGLTYPLCGFLIAHYGWRSVFYTTGSLGAVWCVAWWLLAFDAPLKHPRITRKELDYIQENIEPTIVGSKGLKVPWMSILTSPAAWAIGITTFGRIWVHYIFIIPGPRYMKTVLGFSIQTNGLVTGAPFLCSYLSSVLFCYAADQLFVRNIMTLTNIRKMFTAISQVIPALLVVLIGYLGCNVVLVLITWFVAVTLITASYAGAMANVVDIGPNFAGKTSKQGKVLDTY
;
A
#
# COMPACT_ATOMS: atom_id res chain seq x y z
N MET A 1 -8.65 -8.07 5.59
CA MET A 1 -9.04 -6.85 4.84
C MET A 1 -9.54 -7.16 3.43
N TYR A 2 -8.76 -7.74 2.52
CA TYR A 2 -9.24 -8.06 1.16
C TYR A 2 -10.53 -8.89 1.09
N ALA A 3 -10.73 -9.80 2.06
CA ALA A 3 -11.99 -10.55 2.19
C ALA A 3 -13.18 -9.68 2.63
N LEU A 4 -12.98 -8.70 3.52
CA LEU A 4 -14.01 -7.73 3.92
C LEU A 4 -14.40 -6.85 2.73
N VAL A 5 -13.41 -6.39 1.95
CA VAL A 5 -13.65 -5.61 0.72
C VAL A 5 -14.53 -6.38 -0.25
N GLY A 6 -14.34 -7.70 -0.39
CA GLY A 6 -15.19 -8.53 -1.24
C GLY A 6 -16.65 -8.63 -0.81
N HIS A 7 -16.96 -8.39 0.47
CA HIS A 7 -18.33 -8.45 1.00
C HIS A 7 -19.00 -7.09 1.20
N TRP A 8 -18.22 -6.01 1.21
CA TRP A 8 -18.67 -4.67 1.54
C TRP A 8 -18.57 -3.67 0.40
N ILE A 9 -17.69 -3.90 -0.58
CA ILE A 9 -17.39 -2.93 -1.63
C ILE A 9 -17.84 -3.47 -2.99
N PRO A 10 -18.80 -2.80 -3.64
CA PRO A 10 -19.18 -3.05 -5.03
C PRO A 10 -17.97 -3.02 -6.00
N SER A 11 -18.05 -3.77 -7.11
CA SER A 11 -16.92 -3.92 -8.04
C SER A 11 -16.49 -2.61 -8.69
N ASN A 12 -17.44 -1.72 -9.00
CA ASN A 12 -17.23 -0.39 -9.55
C ASN A 12 -16.49 0.58 -8.61
N GLU A 13 -16.60 0.40 -7.28
CA GLU A 13 -15.99 1.27 -6.28
C GLU A 13 -14.70 0.69 -5.67
N ARG A 14 -14.35 -0.56 -6.04
CA ARG A 14 -13.22 -1.29 -5.48
C ARG A 14 -11.89 -0.56 -5.65
N SER A 15 -11.66 0.07 -6.81
CA SER A 15 -10.44 0.85 -7.08
C SER A 15 -10.30 2.06 -6.16
N ARG A 16 -11.41 2.75 -5.85
CA ARG A 16 -11.46 3.89 -4.91
C ARG A 16 -11.25 3.46 -3.47
N PHE A 17 -11.82 2.31 -3.07
CA PHE A 17 -11.55 1.77 -1.75
C PHE A 17 -10.09 1.33 -1.59
N MET A 18 -9.51 0.76 -2.66
CA MET A 18 -8.12 0.32 -2.66
C MET A 18 -7.12 1.48 -2.49
N SER A 19 -7.42 2.69 -2.96
CA SER A 19 -6.57 3.85 -2.71
C SER A 19 -6.56 4.29 -1.23
N SER A 20 -7.63 4.00 -0.47
CA SER A 20 -7.65 4.23 0.98
C SER A 20 -6.63 3.38 1.74
N PHE A 21 -6.20 2.22 1.22
CA PHE A 21 -5.11 1.43 1.82
C PHE A 21 -3.77 2.14 1.84
N GLN A 22 -3.62 3.23 1.07
CA GLN A 22 -2.41 4.04 1.08
C GLN A 22 -2.23 4.85 2.36
N GLY A 23 -3.20 4.82 3.27
CA GLY A 23 -3.07 5.35 4.64
C GLY A 23 -1.84 4.83 5.40
N PHE A 24 -1.28 3.68 5.01
CA PHE A 24 0.01 3.22 5.54
C PHE A 24 1.17 4.20 5.31
N SER A 25 1.32 4.74 4.08
CA SER A 25 2.38 5.72 3.77
C SER A 25 2.20 7.02 4.58
N PHE A 26 0.94 7.45 4.74
CA PHE A 26 0.60 8.59 5.57
C PHE A 26 0.94 8.35 7.05
N GLY A 27 0.61 7.16 7.57
CA GLY A 27 0.94 6.73 8.92
C GLY A 27 2.44 6.74 9.17
N ILE A 28 3.25 6.21 8.25
CA ILE A 28 4.72 6.29 8.32
C ILE A 28 5.17 7.74 8.41
N GLY A 29 4.67 8.58 7.52
CA GLY A 29 5.05 9.98 7.41
C GLY A 29 4.74 10.81 8.66
N LEU A 30 3.69 10.48 9.41
CA LEU A 30 3.38 11.09 10.70
C LEU A 30 4.14 10.46 11.87
N THR A 31 4.34 9.13 11.83
CA THR A 31 4.95 8.38 12.93
C THR A 31 6.42 8.73 13.09
N TYR A 32 7.17 8.93 12.00
CA TYR A 32 8.60 9.29 12.10
C TYR A 32 8.86 10.62 12.83
N PRO A 33 8.20 11.74 12.48
CA PRO A 33 8.29 12.97 13.24
C PRO A 33 7.84 12.82 14.68
N LEU A 34 6.72 12.13 14.92
CA LEU A 34 6.18 11.90 16.26
C LEU A 34 7.19 11.13 17.13
N CYS A 35 7.78 10.06 16.61
CA CYS A 35 8.81 9.29 17.29
C CYS A 35 10.06 10.14 17.54
N GLY A 36 10.52 10.93 16.55
CA GLY A 36 11.66 11.83 16.72
C GLY A 36 11.46 12.86 17.83
N PHE A 37 10.26 13.45 17.90
CA PHE A 37 9.87 14.39 18.96
C PHE A 37 9.82 13.72 20.33
N LEU A 38 9.12 12.58 20.44
CA LEU A 38 8.97 11.84 21.68
C LEU A 38 10.31 11.36 22.26
N ILE A 39 11.19 10.81 21.41
CA ILE A 39 12.52 10.35 21.84
C ILE A 39 13.35 11.51 22.40
N ALA A 40 13.24 12.70 21.80
CA ALA A 40 14.05 13.84 22.20
C ALA A 40 13.62 14.51 23.50
N HIS A 41 12.31 14.52 23.80
CA HIS A 41 11.77 15.18 25.00
C HIS A 41 11.45 14.22 26.15
N TYR A 42 10.97 13.01 25.84
CA TYR A 42 10.43 12.05 26.82
C TYR A 42 11.16 10.70 26.79
N GLY A 43 12.21 10.58 25.98
CA GLY A 43 13.00 9.36 25.83
C GLY A 43 12.31 8.27 25.01
N TRP A 44 13.05 7.22 24.68
CA TRP A 44 12.60 6.17 23.76
C TRP A 44 11.41 5.35 24.26
N ARG A 45 11.25 5.21 25.59
CA ARG A 45 10.16 4.43 26.20
C ARG A 45 8.79 5.05 25.90
N SER A 46 8.73 6.39 25.80
CA SER A 46 7.49 7.11 25.52
C SER A 46 6.84 6.72 24.19
N VAL A 47 7.64 6.36 23.18
CA VAL A 47 7.17 5.90 21.86
C VAL A 47 6.30 4.64 21.98
N PHE A 48 6.68 3.71 22.86
CA PHE A 48 5.93 2.48 23.07
C PHE A 48 4.58 2.74 23.75
N TYR A 49 4.56 3.64 24.73
CA TYR A 49 3.32 4.02 25.42
C TYR A 49 2.36 4.77 24.49
N THR A 50 2.85 5.70 23.68
CA THR A 50 1.99 6.49 22.77
C THR A 50 1.47 5.66 21.60
N THR A 51 2.35 4.95 20.88
CA THR A 51 1.92 4.12 19.75
C THR A 51 1.09 2.91 20.20
N GLY A 52 1.44 2.32 21.35
CA GLY A 52 0.67 1.22 21.95
C GLY A 52 -0.72 1.64 22.42
N SER A 53 -0.85 2.77 23.10
CA SER A 53 -2.16 3.30 23.52
C SER A 53 -3.02 3.70 22.33
N LEU A 54 -2.45 4.35 21.31
CA LEU A 54 -3.15 4.68 20.07
C LEU A 54 -3.64 3.41 19.35
N GLY A 55 -2.81 2.37 19.30
CA GLY A 55 -3.19 1.06 18.76
C GLY A 55 -4.32 0.39 19.54
N ALA A 56 -4.28 0.45 20.88
CA ALA A 56 -5.34 -0.09 21.72
C ALA A 56 -6.68 0.65 21.52
N VAL A 57 -6.65 1.99 21.47
CA VAL A 57 -7.83 2.82 21.15
C VAL A 57 -8.38 2.46 19.77
N TRP A 58 -7.51 2.28 18.78
CA TRP A 58 -7.92 1.87 17.44
C TRP A 58 -8.53 0.47 17.41
N CYS A 59 -7.98 -0.49 18.17
CA CYS A 59 -8.55 -1.83 18.30
C CYS A 59 -9.96 -1.79 18.92
N VAL A 60 -10.17 -0.98 19.94
CA VAL A 60 -11.51 -0.79 20.54
C VAL A 60 -12.46 -0.15 19.54
N ALA A 61 -12.04 0.91 18.85
CA ALA A 61 -12.84 1.55 17.81
C ALA A 61 -13.21 0.56 16.69
N TRP A 62 -12.24 -0.25 16.24
CA TRP A 62 -12.47 -1.28 15.22
C TRP A 62 -13.45 -2.35 15.72
N TRP A 63 -13.33 -2.79 16.97
CA TRP A 63 -14.24 -3.77 17.55
C TRP A 63 -15.69 -3.26 17.65
N LEU A 64 -15.88 -1.97 17.91
CA LEU A 64 -17.20 -1.34 17.99
C LEU A 64 -17.82 -1.01 16.62
N LEU A 65 -16.99 -0.74 15.61
CA LEU A 65 -17.43 -0.18 14.33
C LEU A 65 -17.35 -1.17 13.16
N ALA A 66 -16.48 -2.17 13.21
CA ALA A 66 -16.27 -3.10 12.10
C ALA A 66 -17.10 -4.37 12.26
N PHE A 67 -17.92 -4.67 11.25
CA PHE A 67 -18.78 -5.85 11.21
C PHE A 67 -18.43 -6.74 10.01
N ASP A 68 -18.48 -8.06 10.19
CA ASP A 68 -18.07 -9.03 9.17
C ASP A 68 -18.92 -9.02 7.89
N ALA A 69 -20.19 -8.64 8.01
CA ALA A 69 -21.14 -8.63 6.90
C ALA A 69 -22.06 -7.40 7.01
N PRO A 70 -22.46 -6.80 5.87
CA PRO A 70 -23.38 -5.65 5.86
C PRO A 70 -24.71 -5.98 6.53
N LEU A 71 -25.20 -7.22 6.41
CA LEU A 71 -26.41 -7.72 7.06
C LEU A 71 -26.34 -7.72 8.60
N LYS A 72 -25.14 -7.80 9.19
CA LYS A 72 -24.94 -7.78 10.65
C LYS A 72 -24.71 -6.37 11.19
N HIS A 73 -24.62 -5.36 10.31
CA HIS A 73 -24.30 -4.00 10.70
C HIS A 73 -25.55 -3.27 11.20
N PRO A 74 -25.59 -2.84 12.48
CA PRO A 74 -26.82 -2.30 13.09
C PRO A 74 -27.23 -0.93 12.56
N ARG A 75 -26.32 -0.20 11.91
CA ARG A 75 -26.51 1.18 11.42
C ARG A 75 -26.62 1.30 9.89
N ILE A 76 -26.72 0.19 9.17
CA ILE A 76 -26.80 0.22 7.70
C ILE A 76 -28.21 0.64 7.25
N THR A 77 -28.31 1.50 6.25
CA THR A 77 -29.60 1.90 5.69
C THR A 77 -30.08 0.84 4.70
N ARG A 78 -31.39 0.57 4.63
CA ARG A 78 -31.95 -0.40 3.65
C ARG A 78 -31.52 -0.10 2.21
N LYS A 79 -31.57 1.18 1.80
CA LYS A 79 -31.08 1.63 0.49
C LYS A 79 -29.62 1.26 0.19
N GLU A 80 -28.75 1.38 1.20
CA GLU A 80 -27.32 1.04 1.05
C GLU A 80 -27.12 -0.47 1.01
N LEU A 81 -27.86 -1.21 1.84
CA LEU A 81 -27.82 -2.67 1.85
C LEU A 81 -28.30 -3.25 0.51
N ASP A 82 -29.41 -2.74 -0.04
CA ASP A 82 -29.94 -3.14 -1.34
C ASP A 82 -28.94 -2.81 -2.45
N TYR A 83 -28.36 -1.61 -2.44
CA TYR A 83 -27.30 -1.20 -3.38
C TYR A 83 -26.09 -2.14 -3.35
N ILE A 84 -25.60 -2.46 -2.16
CA ILE A 84 -24.46 -3.37 -1.98
C ILE A 84 -24.81 -4.78 -2.49
N GLN A 85 -26.00 -5.28 -2.19
CA GLN A 85 -26.42 -6.62 -2.63
C GLN A 85 -26.62 -6.71 -4.16
N GLU A 86 -27.14 -5.66 -4.79
CA GLU A 86 -27.35 -5.62 -6.24
C GLU A 86 -26.04 -5.45 -7.02
N ASN A 87 -25.04 -4.76 -6.44
CA ASN A 87 -23.79 -4.40 -7.12
C ASN A 87 -22.57 -5.22 -6.67
N ILE A 88 -22.70 -6.08 -5.67
CA ILE A 88 -21.74 -7.17 -5.46
C ILE A 88 -22.05 -8.22 -6.52
N GLU A 89 -21.20 -8.32 -7.54
CA GLU A 89 -21.34 -9.38 -8.52
C GLU A 89 -21.43 -10.75 -7.82
N PRO A 90 -22.31 -11.66 -8.26
CA PRO A 90 -22.44 -13.03 -7.73
C PRO A 90 -21.16 -13.87 -7.93
N THR A 91 -20.09 -13.28 -8.45
CA THR A 91 -18.78 -13.87 -8.73
C THR A 91 -18.09 -14.42 -7.47
N ILE A 92 -18.46 -13.97 -6.25
CA ILE A 92 -17.97 -14.55 -4.99
C ILE A 92 -18.92 -15.62 -4.44
N VAL A 93 -20.24 -15.48 -4.66
CA VAL A 93 -21.26 -16.43 -4.17
C VAL A 93 -21.27 -17.73 -4.99
N GLY A 94 -21.01 -17.64 -6.31
CA GLY A 94 -20.84 -18.80 -7.20
C GLY A 94 -19.44 -19.44 -7.18
N SER A 95 -18.50 -18.89 -6.39
CA SER A 95 -17.11 -19.35 -6.33
C SER A 95 -16.87 -20.52 -5.37
N LYS A 96 -17.92 -21.02 -4.72
CA LYS A 96 -17.88 -22.22 -3.88
C LYS A 96 -17.59 -23.43 -4.77
N GLY A 97 -16.31 -23.80 -4.91
CA GLY A 97 -15.87 -25.00 -5.63
C GLY A 97 -14.98 -24.77 -6.84
N LEU A 98 -14.73 -23.52 -7.27
CA LEU A 98 -13.74 -23.27 -8.31
C LEU A 98 -12.33 -23.55 -7.75
N LYS A 99 -11.74 -24.67 -8.19
CA LYS A 99 -10.32 -24.99 -7.94
C LYS A 99 -9.49 -23.85 -8.52
N VAL A 100 -8.71 -23.19 -7.66
CA VAL A 100 -7.76 -22.18 -8.11
C VAL A 100 -6.76 -22.88 -9.04
N PRO A 101 -6.59 -22.42 -10.30
CA PRO A 101 -5.70 -23.05 -11.24
C PRO A 101 -4.24 -22.66 -10.92
N TRP A 102 -3.72 -23.19 -9.82
CA TRP A 102 -2.39 -22.87 -9.29
C TRP A 102 -1.29 -23.04 -10.34
N MET A 103 -1.33 -24.12 -11.12
CA MET A 103 -0.34 -24.35 -12.17
C MET A 103 -0.44 -23.32 -13.31
N SER A 104 -1.64 -22.93 -13.72
CA SER A 104 -1.79 -21.88 -14.76
C SER A 104 -1.31 -20.51 -14.27
N ILE A 105 -1.49 -20.21 -12.98
CA ILE A 105 -0.97 -18.97 -12.37
C ILE A 105 0.56 -19.02 -12.29
N LEU A 106 1.12 -20.13 -11.79
CA LEU A 106 2.57 -20.30 -11.63
C LEU A 106 3.32 -20.44 -12.96
N THR A 107 2.66 -20.84 -14.04
CA THR A 107 3.28 -20.91 -15.38
C THR A 107 3.05 -19.63 -16.20
N SER A 108 2.22 -18.69 -15.71
CA SER A 108 1.91 -17.46 -16.44
C SER A 108 3.06 -16.43 -16.34
N PRO A 109 3.59 -15.94 -17.47
CA PRO A 109 4.66 -14.92 -17.46
C PRO A 109 4.20 -13.60 -16.85
N ALA A 110 2.91 -13.25 -16.99
CA ALA A 110 2.35 -12.04 -16.40
C ALA A 110 2.31 -12.09 -14.86
N ALA A 111 2.02 -13.27 -14.29
CA ALA A 111 2.03 -13.47 -12.85
C ALA A 111 3.43 -13.33 -12.27
N TRP A 112 4.45 -13.90 -12.93
CA TRP A 112 5.85 -13.72 -12.56
C TRP A 112 6.32 -12.28 -12.67
N ALA A 113 5.97 -11.58 -13.74
CA ALA A 113 6.31 -10.16 -13.91
C ALA A 113 5.75 -9.31 -12.75
N ILE A 114 4.49 -9.55 -12.36
CA ILE A 114 3.88 -8.88 -11.19
C ILE A 114 4.57 -9.27 -9.89
N GLY A 115 4.88 -10.56 -9.70
CA GLY A 115 5.55 -11.06 -8.50
C GLY A 115 6.93 -10.42 -8.30
N ILE A 116 7.76 -10.42 -9.34
CA ILE A 116 9.12 -9.84 -9.33
C ILE A 116 9.05 -8.32 -9.09
N THR A 117 8.17 -7.62 -9.81
CA THR A 117 8.03 -6.17 -9.63
C THR A 117 7.50 -5.82 -8.24
N THR A 118 6.52 -6.56 -7.72
CA THR A 118 6.00 -6.35 -6.36
C THR A 118 7.09 -6.59 -5.31
N PHE A 119 7.87 -7.67 -5.47
CA PHE A 119 8.99 -7.98 -4.59
C PHE A 119 10.03 -6.86 -4.60
N GLY A 120 10.52 -6.44 -5.77
CA GLY A 120 11.52 -5.39 -5.90
C GLY A 120 11.05 -4.07 -5.27
N ARG A 121 9.78 -3.71 -5.49
CA ARG A 121 9.19 -2.52 -4.87
C ARG A 121 9.18 -2.60 -3.35
N ILE A 122 8.69 -3.72 -2.80
CA ILE A 122 8.63 -3.93 -1.34
C ILE A 122 10.04 -3.88 -0.75
N TRP A 123 10.99 -4.55 -1.39
CA TRP A 123 12.39 -4.57 -0.99
C TRP A 123 12.99 -3.16 -0.89
N VAL A 124 12.89 -2.37 -1.97
CA VAL A 124 13.40 -0.99 -1.99
C VAL A 124 12.68 -0.12 -0.96
N HIS A 125 11.37 -0.27 -0.80
CA HIS A 125 10.61 0.48 0.20
C HIS A 125 11.10 0.20 1.63
N TYR A 126 11.40 -1.06 1.96
CA TYR A 126 11.95 -1.44 3.25
C TYR A 126 13.39 -0.96 3.48
N ILE A 127 14.20 -0.82 2.42
CA ILE A 127 15.51 -0.15 2.51
C ILE A 127 15.34 1.30 3.00
N PHE A 128 14.35 2.03 2.51
CA PHE A 128 14.12 3.39 2.98
C PHE A 128 13.60 3.46 4.42
N ILE A 129 12.81 2.48 4.85
CA ILE A 129 12.18 2.45 6.19
C ILE A 129 13.15 1.98 7.29
N ILE A 130 13.88 0.89 7.06
CA ILE A 130 14.64 0.20 8.11
C ILE A 130 16.04 0.82 8.27
N PRO A 131 16.95 0.73 7.28
CA PRO A 131 18.27 1.35 7.40
C PRO A 131 18.24 2.87 7.18
N GLY A 132 17.17 3.45 6.65
CA GLY A 132 17.13 4.88 6.33
C GLY A 132 17.33 5.82 7.53
N PRO A 133 16.59 5.68 8.64
CA PRO A 133 16.84 6.47 9.84
C PRO A 133 18.25 6.28 10.41
N ARG A 134 18.83 5.08 10.25
CA ARG A 134 20.22 4.81 10.66
C ARG A 134 21.20 5.58 9.79
N TYR A 135 21.03 5.54 8.47
CA TYR A 135 21.86 6.28 7.51
C TYR A 135 21.86 7.80 7.79
N MET A 136 20.68 8.38 7.98
CA MET A 136 20.51 9.80 8.30
C MET A 136 21.21 10.20 9.61
N LYS A 137 21.22 9.30 10.60
CA LYS A 137 21.90 9.52 11.88
C LYS A 137 23.41 9.33 11.80
N THR A 138 23.87 8.21 11.24
CA THR A 138 25.29 7.80 11.32
C THR A 138 26.16 8.40 10.23
N VAL A 139 25.61 8.59 9.02
CA VAL A 139 26.36 9.11 7.87
C VAL A 139 26.18 10.62 7.75
N LEU A 140 24.94 11.12 7.84
CA LEU A 140 24.65 12.55 7.70
C LEU A 140 24.69 13.31 9.03
N GLY A 141 24.79 12.62 10.16
CA GLY A 141 24.97 13.23 11.48
C GLY A 141 23.73 13.98 12.00
N PHE A 142 22.54 13.75 11.46
CA PHE A 142 21.34 14.46 11.90
C PHE A 142 20.94 14.09 13.34
N SER A 143 20.45 15.09 14.07
CA SER A 143 19.82 14.88 15.38
C SER A 143 18.59 13.97 15.25
N ILE A 144 18.16 13.34 16.35
CA ILE A 144 17.01 12.42 16.31
C ILE A 144 15.71 13.11 15.86
N GLN A 145 15.54 14.40 16.21
CA GLN A 145 14.38 15.21 15.84
C GLN A 145 14.37 15.50 14.33
N THR A 146 15.48 16.03 13.82
CA THR A 146 15.64 16.35 12.40
C THR A 146 15.57 15.08 11.55
N ASN A 147 16.16 13.98 12.03
CA ASN A 147 16.08 12.68 11.37
C ASN A 147 14.62 12.21 11.22
N GLY A 148 13.80 12.31 12.27
CA GLY A 148 12.38 11.96 12.21
C GLY A 148 11.62 12.79 11.16
N LEU A 149 11.89 14.09 11.07
CA LEU A 149 11.28 14.97 10.07
C LEU A 149 11.75 14.66 8.65
N VAL A 150 13.07 14.55 8.44
CA VAL A 150 13.68 14.34 7.12
C VAL A 150 13.34 12.96 6.56
N THR A 151 13.25 11.92 7.40
CA THR A 151 12.84 10.57 6.96
C THR A 151 11.34 10.47 6.73
N GLY A 152 10.51 11.14 7.54
CA GLY A 152 9.05 11.10 7.42
C GLY A 152 8.50 11.91 6.25
N ALA A 153 9.07 13.07 5.95
CA ALA A 153 8.57 13.99 4.93
C ALA A 153 8.42 13.37 3.52
N PRO A 154 9.39 12.60 3.00
CA PRO A 154 9.24 11.90 1.72
C PRO A 154 8.03 10.97 1.70
N PHE A 155 7.73 10.26 2.78
CA PHE A 155 6.58 9.34 2.83
C PHE A 155 5.24 10.07 2.83
N LEU A 156 5.13 11.23 3.50
CA LEU A 156 3.95 12.10 3.40
C LEU A 156 3.74 12.59 1.97
N CYS A 157 4.80 13.11 1.34
CA CYS A 157 4.71 13.57 -0.05
C CYS A 157 4.38 12.42 -1.01
N SER A 158 4.91 11.22 -0.75
CA SER A 158 4.66 10.02 -1.54
C SER A 158 3.17 9.66 -1.62
N TYR A 159 2.39 9.91 -0.56
CA TYR A 159 0.93 9.72 -0.57
C TYR A 159 0.24 10.69 -1.53
N LEU A 160 0.67 11.96 -1.58
CA LEU A 160 0.11 12.92 -2.52
C LEU A 160 0.54 12.60 -3.96
N SER A 161 1.80 12.22 -4.15
CA SER A 161 2.34 11.83 -5.45
C SER A 161 1.63 10.60 -6.02
N SER A 162 1.28 9.61 -5.20
CA SER A 162 0.58 8.42 -5.67
C SER A 162 -0.80 8.74 -6.23
N VAL A 163 -1.56 9.61 -5.57
CA VAL A 163 -2.87 10.09 -6.04
C VAL A 163 -2.71 10.81 -7.38
N LEU A 164 -1.69 11.66 -7.51
CA LEU A 164 -1.38 12.34 -8.76
C LEU A 164 -0.99 11.38 -9.88
N PHE A 165 -0.17 10.35 -9.60
CA PHE A 165 0.20 9.34 -10.59
C PHE A 165 -0.99 8.49 -11.05
N CYS A 166 -1.88 8.10 -10.13
CA CYS A 166 -3.11 7.41 -10.47
C CYS A 166 -4.02 8.29 -11.34
N TYR A 167 -4.23 9.56 -10.96
CA TYR A 167 -4.99 10.51 -11.76
C TYR A 167 -4.38 10.72 -13.16
N ALA A 168 -3.05 10.85 -13.24
CA ALA A 168 -2.34 10.98 -14.52
C ALA A 168 -2.53 9.73 -15.39
N ALA A 169 -2.44 8.53 -14.81
CA ALA A 169 -2.70 7.27 -15.52
C ALA A 169 -4.13 7.20 -16.05
N ASP A 170 -5.12 7.60 -15.26
CA ASP A 170 -6.53 7.63 -15.67
C ASP A 170 -6.76 8.65 -16.79
N GLN A 171 -6.15 9.84 -16.72
CA GLN A 171 -6.25 10.84 -17.79
C GLN A 171 -5.61 10.36 -19.10
N LEU A 172 -4.47 9.67 -19.04
CA LEU A 172 -3.84 9.09 -20.23
C LEU A 172 -4.74 8.02 -20.88
N PHE A 173 -5.47 7.26 -20.07
CA PHE A 173 -6.42 6.26 -20.52
C PHE A 173 -7.68 6.89 -21.12
N VAL A 174 -8.34 7.80 -20.40
CA VAL A 174 -9.60 8.46 -20.84
C VAL A 174 -9.40 9.27 -22.11
N ARG A 175 -8.23 9.91 -22.27
CA ARG A 175 -7.89 10.66 -23.49
C ARG A 175 -7.45 9.77 -24.65
N ASN A 176 -7.49 8.44 -24.50
CA ASN A 176 -7.06 7.45 -25.49
C ASN A 176 -5.62 7.68 -26.03
N ILE A 177 -4.73 8.23 -25.20
CA ILE A 177 -3.34 8.52 -25.60
C ILE A 177 -2.53 7.21 -25.63
N MET A 178 -2.81 6.29 -24.70
CA MET A 178 -2.12 5.01 -24.58
C MET A 178 -3.09 3.90 -24.20
N THR A 179 -2.76 2.66 -24.58
CA THR A 179 -3.48 1.47 -24.12
C THR A 179 -3.24 1.24 -22.62
N LEU A 180 -4.21 0.62 -21.94
CA LEU A 180 -4.12 0.31 -20.51
C LEU A 180 -2.84 -0.46 -20.17
N THR A 181 -2.48 -1.45 -20.99
CA THR A 181 -1.26 -2.26 -20.80
C THR A 181 0.02 -1.43 -20.90
N ASN A 182 0.09 -0.47 -21.83
CA ASN A 182 1.25 0.41 -21.96
C ASN A 182 1.37 1.37 -20.79
N ILE A 183 0.24 1.92 -20.32
CA ILE A 183 0.18 2.76 -19.11
C ILE A 183 0.71 1.97 -17.91
N ARG A 184 0.21 0.76 -17.67
CA ARG A 184 0.67 -0.09 -16.56
C ARG A 184 2.17 -0.40 -16.64
N LYS A 185 2.68 -0.73 -17.82
CA LYS A 185 4.12 -0.99 -18.05
C LYS A 185 4.98 0.25 -17.79
N MET A 186 4.57 1.40 -18.32
CA MET A 186 5.29 2.67 -18.18
C MET A 186 5.43 3.07 -16.70
N PHE A 187 4.33 3.13 -15.96
CA PHE A 187 4.37 3.50 -14.54
C PHE A 187 5.12 2.47 -13.68
N THR A 188 5.04 1.18 -14.03
CA THR A 188 5.85 0.15 -13.37
C THR A 188 7.34 0.37 -13.63
N ALA A 189 7.75 0.63 -14.87
CA ALA A 189 9.14 0.90 -15.22
C ALA A 189 9.69 2.14 -14.51
N ILE A 190 8.93 3.24 -14.50
CA ILE A 190 9.26 4.48 -13.79
C ILE A 190 9.49 4.19 -12.30
N SER A 191 8.60 3.42 -11.67
CA SER A 191 8.67 3.12 -10.24
C SER A 191 9.80 2.17 -9.83
N GLN A 192 10.38 1.43 -10.78
CA GLN A 192 11.42 0.44 -10.51
C GLN A 192 12.79 0.95 -10.92
N VAL A 193 12.92 1.36 -12.18
CA VAL A 193 14.20 1.68 -12.81
C VAL A 193 14.75 2.99 -12.23
N ILE A 194 13.92 4.02 -12.11
CA ILE A 194 14.39 5.32 -11.64
C ILE A 194 14.81 5.24 -10.17
N PRO A 195 13.99 4.72 -9.22
CA PRO A 195 14.43 4.56 -7.85
C PRO A 195 15.66 3.65 -7.68
N ALA A 196 15.80 2.60 -8.49
CA ALA A 196 16.99 1.76 -8.45
C ALA A 196 18.26 2.55 -8.81
N LEU A 197 18.22 3.34 -9.89
CA LEU A 197 19.33 4.21 -10.28
C LEU A 197 19.63 5.28 -9.23
N LEU A 198 18.60 5.88 -8.64
CA LEU A 198 18.76 6.90 -7.60
C LEU A 198 19.34 6.31 -6.30
N VAL A 199 18.97 5.09 -5.92
CA VAL A 199 19.55 4.40 -4.75
C VAL A 199 21.04 4.13 -4.97
N VAL A 200 21.43 3.69 -6.16
CA VAL A 200 22.85 3.52 -6.52
C VAL A 200 23.57 4.87 -6.47
N LEU A 201 22.97 5.92 -7.04
CA LEU A 201 23.52 7.27 -7.03
C LEU A 201 23.78 7.76 -5.60
N ILE A 202 22.86 7.55 -4.65
CA ILE A 202 23.03 7.94 -3.23
C ILE A 202 24.33 7.38 -2.65
N GLY A 203 24.76 6.17 -3.05
CA GLY A 203 26.03 5.59 -2.62
C GLY A 203 27.28 6.36 -3.10
N TYR A 204 27.18 7.09 -4.21
CA TYR A 204 28.28 7.83 -4.83
C TYR A 204 28.25 9.35 -4.54
N LEU A 205 27.17 9.87 -3.97
CA LEU A 205 27.00 11.32 -3.73
C LEU A 205 27.90 11.88 -2.61
N GLY A 206 28.61 11.03 -1.87
CA GLY A 206 29.65 11.43 -0.93
C GLY A 206 29.16 12.40 0.15
N CYS A 207 29.80 13.57 0.25
CA CYS A 207 29.57 14.55 1.32
C CYS A 207 28.48 15.59 1.04
N ASN A 208 27.85 15.63 -0.15
CA ASN A 208 26.83 16.63 -0.45
C ASN A 208 25.47 16.22 0.13
N VAL A 209 25.23 16.60 1.39
CA VAL A 209 24.02 16.26 2.15
C VAL A 209 22.74 16.70 1.44
N VAL A 210 22.71 17.91 0.88
CA VAL A 210 21.51 18.45 0.21
C VAL A 210 21.15 17.61 -1.02
N LEU A 211 22.15 17.25 -1.83
CA LEU A 211 21.93 16.44 -3.02
C LEU A 211 21.44 15.03 -2.65
N VAL A 212 22.02 14.42 -1.61
CA VAL A 212 21.57 13.13 -1.07
C VAL A 212 20.10 13.19 -0.64
N LEU A 213 19.70 14.24 0.06
CA LEU A 213 18.31 14.40 0.51
C LEU A 213 17.34 14.60 -0.65
N ILE A 214 17.70 15.40 -1.66
CA ILE A 214 16.86 15.58 -2.86
C ILE A 214 16.71 14.24 -3.59
N THR A 215 17.80 13.53 -3.83
CA THR A 215 17.79 12.22 -4.49
C THR A 215 16.96 11.21 -3.70
N TRP A 216 17.09 11.19 -2.37
CA TRP A 216 16.28 10.37 -1.47
C TRP A 216 14.79 10.68 -1.59
N PHE A 217 14.44 11.96 -1.55
CA PHE A 217 13.05 12.42 -1.64
C PHE A 217 12.41 12.03 -2.98
N VAL A 218 13.15 12.23 -4.08
CA VAL A 218 12.71 11.84 -5.43
C VAL A 218 12.59 10.32 -5.56
N ALA A 219 13.52 9.54 -4.98
CA ALA A 219 13.44 8.09 -5.01
C ALA A 219 12.18 7.58 -4.29
N VAL A 220 11.90 8.07 -3.07
CA VAL A 220 10.74 7.64 -2.29
C VAL A 220 9.42 8.03 -2.96
N THR A 221 9.34 9.22 -3.55
CA THR A 221 8.14 9.67 -4.27
C THR A 221 7.89 8.85 -5.54
N LEU A 222 8.92 8.59 -6.35
CA LEU A 222 8.79 7.81 -7.58
C LEU A 222 8.45 6.33 -7.37
N ILE A 223 8.84 5.74 -6.23
CA ILE A 223 8.40 4.38 -5.88
C ILE A 223 6.87 4.28 -5.87
N THR A 224 6.15 5.36 -5.55
CA THR A 224 4.69 5.34 -5.49
C THR A 224 3.99 5.34 -6.84
N ALA A 225 4.70 5.59 -7.95
CA ALA A 225 4.18 5.37 -9.29
C ALA A 225 3.76 3.91 -9.52
N SER A 226 4.29 2.96 -8.73
CA SER A 226 3.92 1.54 -8.80
C SER A 226 2.44 1.27 -8.54
N TYR A 227 1.77 2.18 -7.81
CA TYR A 227 0.34 2.03 -7.50
C TYR A 227 -0.52 2.19 -8.77
N ALA A 228 -0.15 3.12 -9.66
CA ALA A 228 -0.75 3.29 -10.97
C ALA A 228 -0.33 2.19 -11.98
N GLY A 229 0.81 1.52 -11.71
CA GLY A 229 1.35 0.43 -12.54
C GLY A 229 1.04 -0.97 -11.99
N ALA A 230 2.01 -1.58 -11.32
CA ALA A 230 1.99 -2.98 -10.91
C ALA A 230 0.83 -3.36 -9.98
N MET A 231 0.46 -2.49 -9.02
CA MET A 231 -0.59 -2.82 -8.04
C MET A 231 -1.98 -2.84 -8.68
N ALA A 232 -2.26 -1.90 -9.57
CA ALA A 232 -3.51 -1.91 -10.32
C ALA A 232 -3.58 -3.12 -11.26
N ASN A 233 -2.45 -3.53 -11.85
CA ASN A 233 -2.37 -4.72 -12.70
C ASN A 233 -2.70 -6.02 -11.95
N VAL A 234 -2.40 -6.12 -10.65
CA VAL A 234 -2.78 -7.29 -9.81
C VAL A 234 -4.31 -7.45 -9.77
N VAL A 235 -5.03 -6.33 -9.64
CA VAL A 235 -6.50 -6.33 -9.59
C VAL A 235 -7.08 -6.63 -10.98
N ASP A 236 -6.47 -6.07 -12.02
CA ASP A 236 -6.90 -6.24 -13.42
C ASP A 236 -6.78 -7.70 -13.89
N ILE A 237 -5.74 -8.45 -13.47
CA ILE A 237 -5.51 -9.85 -13.89
C ILE A 237 -6.38 -10.86 -13.13
N GLY A 238 -6.85 -10.54 -11.93
CA GLY A 238 -7.50 -11.51 -11.05
C GLY A 238 -8.70 -11.00 -10.25
N PRO A 239 -9.75 -10.42 -10.86
CA PRO A 239 -10.90 -9.88 -10.14
C PRO A 239 -11.59 -10.92 -9.24
N ASN A 240 -11.59 -12.19 -9.66
CA ASN A 240 -12.27 -13.32 -9.00
C ASN A 240 -11.44 -14.02 -7.91
N PHE A 241 -10.11 -13.82 -7.89
CA PHE A 241 -9.19 -14.52 -7.00
C PHE A 241 -8.46 -13.60 -6.01
N ALA A 242 -8.52 -12.28 -6.19
CA ALA A 242 -7.87 -11.28 -5.33
C ALA A 242 -8.30 -11.31 -3.84
N GLY A 243 -9.33 -12.08 -3.46
CA GLY A 243 -9.82 -12.22 -2.08
C GLY A 243 -9.66 -13.59 -1.41
N LYS A 244 -9.10 -14.61 -2.08
CA LYS A 244 -9.15 -16.01 -1.60
C LYS A 244 -7.99 -16.45 -0.69
N THR A 245 -7.56 -15.66 0.29
CA THR A 245 -6.46 -16.07 1.21
C THR A 245 -6.79 -16.12 2.70
N SER A 246 -8.05 -16.13 3.13
CA SER A 246 -8.34 -16.45 4.53
C SER A 246 -9.67 -17.17 4.74
N LYS A 247 -9.63 -18.50 4.71
CA LYS A 247 -10.40 -19.43 5.56
C LYS A 247 -10.07 -20.86 5.14
N GLN A 248 -8.85 -21.28 5.47
CA GLN A 248 -8.49 -22.69 5.51
C GLN A 248 -8.26 -23.02 6.98
N GLY A 249 -9.34 -23.38 7.66
CA GLY A 249 -9.33 -23.63 9.09
C GLY A 249 -10.73 -23.95 9.59
N LYS A 250 -10.95 -25.25 9.83
CA LYS A 250 -12.09 -25.90 10.51
C LYS A 250 -13.39 -25.95 9.71
N VAL A 251 -13.68 -27.12 9.12
CA VAL A 251 -14.80 -28.01 9.52
C VAL A 251 -14.51 -29.38 8.88
N LEU A 252 -13.85 -30.27 9.61
CA LEU A 252 -13.91 -31.72 9.41
C LEU A 252 -13.63 -32.36 10.77
N ASP A 253 -14.65 -32.37 11.63
CA ASP A 253 -14.82 -33.29 12.74
C ASP A 253 -16.30 -33.29 13.09
N THR A 254 -17.05 -34.20 12.46
CA THR A 254 -18.12 -34.98 13.10
C THR A 254 -18.64 -35.99 12.08
N TYR A 255 -18.64 -37.24 12.54
CA TYR A 255 -19.46 -38.35 12.04
C TYR A 255 -20.91 -37.95 11.82
#